data_AF-A0A6C2U6N4-F1
#
_entry.id   AF-A0A6C2U6N4-F1
#
_cell.length_a   1.000
_cell.length_b   1.000
_cell.length_c   1.000
_cell.angle_alpha   90.00
_cell.angle_beta   90.00
_cell.angle_gamma   90.00
#
_symmetry.space_group_name_H-M   'P 1'
#
loop_
_entity.id
_entity.type
_entity.pdbx_description
1 polymer ?
#
loop_
_entity_poly.entity_id
_entity_poly.type
_entity_poly.pdbx_seq_one_letter_code
_entity_poly.pdbx_strand_id
1 'polypeptide(L)'
;MNLAAATDRIDTALLNLERAIGEPVFDEWAIVEKSVNGWKLIEYGGNRKDEFLADFSTDIAALRDTLDPNRIPVGDFAFSHEGYGSGFDAHMCVGTDLLVLFNNTGKSTGEITSNPRWTSAQIHFSELLEAFIADPLQA
;
A
#
# COMPACT_ATOMS: atom_id res chain seq x y z
N MET A 1 8.62 13.94 2.52
CA MET A 1 7.35 14.67 2.47
C MET A 1 6.63 14.56 3.82
N ASN A 2 5.62 15.39 4.08
CA ASN A 2 4.75 15.25 5.26
C ASN A 2 3.55 14.32 4.98
N LEU A 3 2.81 13.93 6.03
CA LEU A 3 1.70 12.99 5.92
C LEU A 3 0.63 13.45 4.92
N ALA A 4 0.17 14.70 5.00
CA ALA A 4 -0.86 15.22 4.09
C ALA A 4 -0.43 15.18 2.61
N ALA A 5 0.83 15.50 2.32
CA ALA A 5 1.35 15.40 0.97
C ALA A 5 1.49 13.93 0.51
N ALA A 6 1.81 13.02 1.41
CA ALA A 6 1.86 11.60 1.11
C ALA A 6 0.47 11.04 0.78
N THR A 7 -0.54 11.34 1.59
CA THR A 7 -1.92 10.89 1.36
C THR A 7 -2.47 11.40 0.04
N ASP A 8 -2.29 12.70 -0.26
CA ASP A 8 -2.71 13.29 -1.54
C ASP A 8 -2.06 12.59 -2.74
N ARG A 9 -0.77 12.25 -2.63
CA ARG A 9 -0.04 11.55 -3.69
C ARG A 9 -0.53 10.12 -3.87
N ILE A 10 -0.78 9.40 -2.78
CA ILE A 10 -1.34 8.05 -2.81
C ILE A 10 -2.70 8.08 -3.49
N ASP A 11 -3.63 8.92 -3.01
CA ASP A 11 -4.98 9.02 -3.57
C ASP A 11 -4.96 9.41 -5.06
N THR A 12 -4.09 10.36 -5.43
CA THR A 12 -3.93 10.76 -6.84
C THR A 12 -3.42 9.62 -7.71
N ALA A 13 -2.42 8.86 -7.23
CA ALA A 13 -1.86 7.73 -7.97
C ALA A 13 -2.90 6.61 -8.16
N LEU A 14 -3.65 6.28 -7.11
CA LEU A 14 -4.72 5.27 -7.18
C LEU A 14 -5.84 5.70 -8.12
N LEU A 15 -6.24 6.97 -8.11
CA LEU A 15 -7.23 7.50 -9.03
C LEU A 15 -6.76 7.49 -10.50
N ASN A 16 -5.49 7.83 -10.75
CA ASN A 16 -4.92 7.78 -12.10
C ASN A 16 -4.84 6.33 -12.61
N LEU A 17 -4.44 5.42 -11.74
CA LEU A 17 -4.41 3.99 -12.01
C LEU A 17 -5.81 3.45 -12.31
N GLU A 18 -6.81 3.79 -11.50
CA GLU A 18 -8.21 3.43 -11.74
C GLU A 18 -8.66 3.92 -13.12
N ARG A 19 -8.35 5.17 -13.48
CA ARG A 19 -8.70 5.73 -14.79
C ARG A 19 -8.02 4.99 -15.95
N ALA A 20 -6.76 4.62 -15.79
CA ALA A 20 -6.00 3.90 -16.80
C ALA A 20 -6.54 2.48 -17.01
N ILE A 21 -6.89 1.79 -15.92
CA ILE A 21 -7.42 0.43 -15.93
C ILE A 21 -8.90 0.41 -16.35
N GLY A 22 -9.66 1.42 -15.95
CA GLY A 22 -11.11 1.54 -16.11
C GLY A 22 -11.92 1.03 -14.90
N GLU A 23 -11.23 0.66 -13.82
CA GLU A 23 -11.80 0.12 -12.58
C GLU A 23 -10.77 0.21 -11.44
N PRO A 24 -11.20 0.25 -10.16
CA PRO A 24 -10.29 0.35 -9.02
C PRO A 24 -9.34 -0.85 -8.93
N VAL A 25 -8.04 -0.57 -8.82
CA VAL A 25 -7.00 -1.57 -8.56
C VAL A 25 -6.75 -1.74 -7.08
N PHE A 26 -6.69 -0.64 -6.33
CA PHE A 26 -6.71 -0.66 -4.88
C PHE A 26 -7.75 0.37 -4.45
N ASP A 27 -8.72 -0.08 -3.67
CA ASP A 27 -9.80 0.76 -3.12
C ASP A 27 -9.54 1.11 -1.65
N GLU A 28 -8.48 0.55 -1.07
CA GLU A 28 -8.03 0.81 0.29
C GLU A 28 -6.51 0.90 0.39
N TRP A 29 -6.03 1.77 1.29
CA TRP A 29 -4.64 1.85 1.69
C TRP A 29 -4.48 2.22 3.15
N ALA A 30 -3.36 1.80 3.75
CA ALA A 30 -3.00 2.11 5.13
C ALA A 30 -1.52 2.44 5.26
N ILE A 31 -1.17 3.60 5.82
CA ILE A 31 0.20 3.93 6.23
C ILE A 31 0.44 3.35 7.61
N VAL A 32 1.47 2.53 7.74
CA VAL A 32 1.84 1.87 8.99
C VAL A 32 3.30 2.12 9.35
N GLU A 33 3.57 2.27 10.63
CA GLU A 33 4.90 2.46 11.20
C GLU A 33 5.31 1.21 11.97
N LYS A 34 6.51 0.69 11.71
CA LYS A 34 7.11 -0.40 12.48
C LYS A 34 7.80 0.18 13.70
N SER A 35 7.49 -0.37 14.86
CA SER A 35 8.14 -0.07 16.13
C SER A 35 8.63 -1.34 16.80
N VAL A 36 9.40 -1.19 17.89
CA VAL A 36 9.85 -2.31 18.73
C VAL A 36 8.68 -3.14 19.27
N ASN A 37 7.52 -2.52 19.47
CA ASN A 37 6.32 -3.16 20.03
C ASN A 37 5.38 -3.72 18.95
N GLY A 38 5.78 -3.71 17.68
CA GLY A 38 4.95 -4.11 16.55
C GLY A 38 4.58 -2.92 15.67
N TRP A 39 3.48 -3.04 14.94
CA TRP A 39 3.08 -2.06 13.95
C TRP A 39 1.98 -1.13 14.48
N LYS A 40 2.01 0.11 14.01
CA LYS A 40 1.03 1.15 14.35
C LYS A 40 0.42 1.72 13.07
N LEU A 41 -0.90 1.86 13.04
CA LEU A 41 -1.57 2.61 11.99
C LEU A 41 -1.31 4.11 12.16
N ILE A 42 -0.81 4.75 11.10
CA ILE A 42 -0.59 6.20 11.03
C ILE A 42 -1.76 6.88 10.35
N GLU A 43 -2.17 6.37 9.19
CA GLU A 43 -3.29 6.90 8.42
C GLU A 43 -3.95 5.81 7.57
N TYR A 44 -5.23 6.00 7.24
CA TYR A 44 -6.01 5.07 6.44
C TYR A 44 -6.87 5.80 5.41
N GLY A 45 -6.84 5.33 4.17
CA GLY A 45 -7.74 5.74 3.09
C GLY A 45 -8.58 4.57 2.61
N GLY A 46 -9.91 4.72 2.65
CA GLY A 46 -10.85 3.67 2.26
C GLY A 46 -12.20 3.81 2.97
N ASN A 47 -13.14 2.91 2.66
CA ASN A 47 -14.51 2.98 3.19
C ASN A 47 -14.76 2.06 4.39
N ARG A 48 -13.83 1.16 4.74
CA ARG A 48 -14.02 0.13 5.79
C ARG A 48 -13.06 0.31 6.96
N LYS A 49 -12.78 1.55 7.38
CA LYS A 49 -11.80 1.87 8.43
C LYS A 49 -12.01 1.08 9.73
N ASP A 50 -13.26 0.95 10.18
CA ASP A 50 -13.58 0.26 11.44
C ASP A 50 -13.35 -1.26 11.35
N GLU A 51 -13.71 -1.87 10.22
CA GLU A 51 -13.44 -3.29 9.95
C GLU A 51 -11.94 -3.54 9.82
N PHE A 52 -11.25 -2.68 9.05
CA PHE A 52 -9.80 -2.73 8.90
C PHE A 52 -9.11 -2.67 10.26
N LEU A 53 -9.51 -1.75 11.15
CA LEU A 53 -8.94 -1.62 12.50
C LEU A 53 -9.20 -2.83 13.39
N ALA A 54 -10.37 -3.46 13.27
CA ALA A 54 -10.71 -4.66 14.04
C ALA A 54 -9.78 -5.83 13.67
N ASP A 55 -9.49 -5.99 12.38
CA ASP A 55 -8.64 -7.07 11.86
C ASP A 55 -7.14 -6.72 11.89
N PHE A 56 -6.79 -5.43 11.91
CA PHE A 56 -5.42 -4.91 11.82
C PHE A 56 -4.45 -5.60 12.78
N SER A 57 -4.84 -5.78 14.04
CA SER A 57 -3.96 -6.41 15.04
C SER A 57 -3.67 -7.88 14.74
N THR A 58 -4.62 -8.59 14.13
CA THR A 58 -4.49 -9.99 13.72
C THR A 58 -3.66 -10.10 12.44
N ASP A 59 -3.99 -9.28 11.44
CA ASP A 59 -3.37 -9.32 10.12
C ASP A 59 -1.91 -8.85 10.16
N ILE A 60 -1.61 -7.85 10.99
CA ILE A 60 -0.25 -7.31 11.07
C ILE A 60 0.68 -8.13 11.96
N ALA A 61 0.13 -9.00 12.82
CA ALA A 61 0.93 -9.97 13.57
C ALA A 61 1.63 -10.96 12.63
N ALA A 62 1.00 -11.32 11.51
CA ALA A 62 1.60 -12.15 10.47
C ALA A 62 2.76 -11.45 9.73
N LEU A 63 2.76 -10.12 9.71
CA LEU A 63 3.80 -9.31 9.04
C LEU A 63 5.01 -8.99 9.91
N ARG A 64 4.85 -9.06 11.23
CA ARG A 64 5.87 -8.65 12.20
C ARG A 64 7.24 -9.29 11.92
N ASP A 65 7.23 -10.55 11.49
CA ASP A 65 8.45 -11.35 11.34
C ASP A 65 8.91 -11.49 9.87
N THR A 66 8.09 -11.05 8.89
CA THR A 66 8.34 -11.22 7.45
C THR A 66 8.67 -9.91 6.73
N LEU A 67 8.13 -8.78 7.19
CA LEU A 67 8.33 -7.46 6.58
C LEU A 67 9.18 -6.55 7.47
N ASP A 68 10.35 -6.18 6.95
CA ASP A 68 11.27 -5.26 7.62
C ASP A 68 11.57 -4.04 6.74
N PRO A 69 10.91 -2.88 6.96
CA PRO A 69 11.09 -1.68 6.15
C PRO A 69 12.55 -1.20 6.15
N ASN A 70 13.33 -1.48 7.19
CA ASN A 70 14.77 -1.17 7.22
C ASN A 70 15.61 -2.01 6.26
N ARG A 71 15.05 -3.09 5.72
CA ARG A 71 15.69 -3.98 4.73
C ARG A 71 15.08 -3.82 3.34
N ILE A 72 14.09 -2.94 3.19
CA ILE A 72 13.37 -2.66 1.95
C ILE A 72 13.75 -1.25 1.51
N PRO A 73 14.34 -1.07 0.32
CA PRO A 73 14.64 0.27 -0.19
C PRO A 73 13.37 1.14 -0.23
N VAL A 74 13.50 2.43 0.09
CA VAL A 74 12.38 3.36 -0.10
C VAL A 74 11.98 3.37 -1.58
N GLY A 75 10.68 3.34 -1.84
CA GLY A 75 10.10 3.18 -3.17
C GLY A 75 10.22 1.77 -3.75
N ASP A 76 10.61 0.77 -2.96
CA ASP A 76 10.42 -0.63 -3.34
C ASP A 76 8.98 -1.05 -3.12
N PHE A 77 8.45 -1.83 -4.06
CA PHE A 77 7.07 -2.28 -4.10
C PHE A 77 7.00 -3.76 -4.43
N ALA A 78 6.17 -4.48 -3.69
CA ALA A 78 5.90 -5.88 -3.98
C ALA A 78 4.45 -6.23 -3.72
N PHE A 79 3.92 -7.07 -4.61
CA PHE A 79 2.71 -7.84 -4.32
C PHE A 79 3.01 -8.86 -3.23
N SER A 80 2.09 -9.02 -2.30
CA SER A 80 2.16 -10.11 -1.33
C SER A 80 1.90 -11.43 -2.07
N HIS A 81 2.80 -12.41 -1.92
CA HIS A 81 2.65 -13.73 -2.57
C HIS A 81 1.58 -14.62 -1.89
N GLU A 82 0.97 -14.14 -0.80
CA GLU A 82 -0.02 -14.86 0.01
C GLU A 82 -1.41 -14.21 -0.06
N GLY A 83 -1.85 -13.87 -1.27
CA GLY A 83 -3.20 -13.38 -1.53
C GLY A 83 -4.25 -14.50 -1.49
N TYR A 84 -4.60 -14.98 -0.29
CA TYR A 84 -5.91 -15.58 0.01
C TYR A 84 -6.27 -15.39 1.49
N GLY A 85 -7.11 -14.39 1.80
CA GLY A 85 -7.65 -14.12 3.14
C GLY A 85 -6.92 -13.02 3.93
N SER A 86 -7.71 -12.19 4.63
CA SER A 86 -7.37 -11.20 5.68
C SER A 86 -5.92 -10.64 5.65
N GLY A 87 -5.54 -10.02 4.53
CA GLY A 87 -4.23 -9.43 4.32
C GLY A 87 -4.28 -8.34 3.26
N PHE A 88 -3.15 -7.66 3.04
CA PHE A 88 -3.00 -6.65 1.98
C PHE A 88 -2.45 -7.31 0.71
N ASP A 89 -2.87 -6.82 -0.45
CA ASP A 89 -2.44 -7.30 -1.76
C ASP A 89 -1.03 -6.81 -2.13
N ALA A 90 -0.64 -5.63 -1.67
CA ALA A 90 0.67 -5.06 -1.97
C ALA A 90 1.16 -4.11 -0.89
N HIS A 91 2.46 -3.86 -0.88
CA HIS A 91 3.08 -2.90 0.03
C HIS A 91 4.15 -2.07 -0.67
N MET A 92 4.43 -0.89 -0.12
CA MET A 92 5.51 -0.01 -0.56
C MET A 92 6.25 0.57 0.64
N CYS A 93 7.58 0.61 0.59
CA CYS A 93 8.36 1.34 1.60
C CYS A 93 8.35 2.84 1.29
N VAL A 94 7.78 3.64 2.19
CA VAL A 94 7.54 5.08 1.95
C VAL A 94 8.45 5.97 2.79
N GLY A 95 9.20 5.40 3.75
CA GLY A 95 10.12 6.11 4.63
C GLY A 95 10.80 5.17 5.62
N THR A 96 11.61 5.71 6.52
CA THR A 96 12.23 4.93 7.60
C THR A 96 11.14 4.35 8.49
N ASP A 97 11.18 3.04 8.69
CA ASP A 97 10.17 2.28 9.46
C ASP A 97 8.72 2.37 8.92
N LEU A 98 8.48 2.99 7.76
CA LEU A 98 7.14 3.26 7.25
C LEU A 98 6.84 2.47 5.98
N LEU A 99 5.70 1.79 5.98
CA LEU A 99 5.12 1.17 4.80
C LEU A 99 3.76 1.78 4.49
N VAL A 100 3.38 1.76 3.22
CA VAL A 100 1.97 1.78 2.84
C VAL A 100 1.55 0.38 2.42
N LEU A 101 0.39 -0.05 2.90
CA LEU A 101 -0.25 -1.31 2.53
C LEU A 101 -1.42 -0.98 1.63
N PHE A 102 -1.58 -1.71 0.53
CA PHE A 102 -2.65 -1.56 -0.44
C PHE A 102 -3.52 -2.81 -0.48
N ASN A 103 -4.83 -2.63 -0.65
CA ASN A 103 -5.78 -3.73 -0.71
C ASN A 103 -6.84 -3.47 -1.78
N ASN A 104 -7.37 -4.55 -2.35
CA ASN A 104 -8.55 -4.54 -3.20
C ASN A 104 -9.64 -5.41 -2.56
N THR A 105 -10.76 -4.79 -2.18
CA THR A 105 -11.84 -5.51 -1.50
C THR A 105 -12.72 -6.34 -2.42
N GLY A 106 -12.64 -6.11 -3.74
CA GLY A 106 -13.51 -6.73 -4.74
C GLY A 106 -12.83 -7.72 -5.67
N LYS A 107 -11.49 -7.73 -5.76
CA LYS A 107 -10.72 -8.52 -6.74
C LYS A 107 -9.41 -9.02 -6.18
N SER A 108 -8.98 -10.20 -6.62
CA SER A 108 -7.64 -10.69 -6.37
C SER A 108 -6.57 -9.99 -7.23
N THR A 109 -5.32 -10.02 -6.76
CA THR A 109 -4.16 -9.61 -7.57
C THR A 109 -4.09 -10.34 -8.93
N GLY A 110 -4.51 -11.60 -9.00
CA GLY A 110 -4.56 -12.35 -10.26
C GLY A 110 -5.58 -11.77 -11.25
N GLU A 111 -6.75 -11.37 -10.77
CA GLU A 111 -7.78 -10.73 -11.59
C GLU A 111 -7.33 -9.34 -12.05
N ILE A 112 -6.71 -8.54 -11.18
CA ILE A 112 -6.16 -7.22 -11.50
C ILE A 112 -5.09 -7.33 -12.60
N THR A 113 -4.11 -8.20 -12.40
CA THR A 113 -2.96 -8.34 -13.31
C THR A 113 -3.30 -9.00 -14.64
N SER A 114 -4.46 -9.67 -14.74
CA SER A 114 -4.99 -10.21 -15.99
C SER A 114 -5.57 -9.14 -16.94
N ASN A 115 -5.83 -7.93 -16.45
CA ASN A 115 -6.35 -6.85 -17.27
C ASN A 115 -5.32 -6.45 -18.34
N PRO A 116 -5.67 -6.40 -19.64
CA PRO A 116 -4.72 -6.10 -20.71
C PRO A 116 -4.11 -4.69 -20.60
N ARG A 117 -4.72 -3.78 -19.84
CA ARG A 117 -4.20 -2.43 -19.57
C ARG A 117 -3.23 -2.38 -18.40
N TRP A 118 -3.07 -3.47 -17.66
CA TRP A 118 -2.24 -3.55 -16.46
C TRP A 118 -0.80 -3.07 -16.72
N THR A 119 -0.15 -3.63 -17.75
CA THR A 119 1.25 -3.29 -18.09
C THR A 119 1.45 -1.79 -18.34
N SER A 120 0.52 -1.12 -19.02
CA SER A 120 0.62 0.32 -19.26
C SER A 120 0.28 1.16 -18.03
N ALA A 121 -0.61 0.67 -17.17
CA ALA A 121 -1.06 1.41 -16.00
C ALA A 121 -0.06 1.38 -14.84
N GLN A 122 0.89 0.43 -14.84
CA GLN A 122 2.00 0.35 -13.87
C GLN A 122 2.81 1.64 -13.76
N ILE A 123 2.83 2.48 -14.81
CA ILE A 123 3.50 3.79 -14.79
C ILE A 123 3.02 4.69 -13.64
N HIS A 124 1.74 4.63 -13.27
CA HIS A 124 1.19 5.45 -12.20
C HIS A 124 1.69 5.00 -10.82
N PHE A 125 2.00 3.71 -10.65
CA PHE A 125 2.74 3.26 -9.47
C PHE A 125 4.19 3.72 -9.53
N SER A 126 4.86 3.60 -10.67
CA SER A 126 6.25 4.08 -10.81
C SER A 126 6.40 5.55 -10.44
N GLU A 127 5.46 6.40 -10.86
CA GLU A 127 5.41 7.83 -10.48
C GLU A 127 5.27 8.01 -8.96
N LEU A 128 4.44 7.20 -8.30
CA LEU A 128 4.29 7.22 -6.84
C LEU A 128 5.57 6.73 -6.13
N LEU A 129 6.23 5.69 -6.65
CA LEU A 129 7.50 5.18 -6.11
C LEU A 129 8.58 6.25 -6.19
N GLU A 130 8.76 6.86 -7.36
CA GLU A 130 9.73 7.95 -7.59
C GLU A 130 9.47 9.14 -6.67
N ALA A 131 8.20 9.46 -6.42
CA ALA A 131 7.81 10.49 -5.47
C ALA A 131 8.32 10.22 -4.05
N PHE A 132 8.19 8.98 -3.55
CA PHE A 132 8.70 8.61 -2.22
C PHE A 132 10.21 8.44 -2.19
N ILE A 133 10.84 8.00 -3.28
CA ILE A 133 12.31 7.97 -3.39
C ILE A 133 12.89 9.39 -3.29
N ALA A 134 12.28 10.35 -3.98
CA ALA A 134 12.75 11.73 -4.02
C ALA A 134 12.52 12.49 -2.72
N ASP A 135 11.39 12.24 -2.04
CA ASP A 135 11.03 12.92 -0.80
C ASP A 135 10.32 11.98 0.19
N PRO A 136 11.06 11.07 0.87
CA PRO A 136 10.48 10.04 1.75
C PRO A 136 9.58 10.61 2.84
N LEU A 137 8.51 9.91 3.20
CA LEU A 137 7.63 10.30 4.30
C LEU A 137 8.43 10.38 5.60
N GLN A 138 8.27 11.51 6.30
CA GLN A 138 8.80 11.73 7.64
C GLN A 138 7.63 11.64 8.62
N ALA A 139 7.65 10.67 9.54
CA ALA A 139 6.68 10.54 10.63
C ALA A 139 6.97 11.53 11.77
#